data_AF-A0A9X8MXV6-F1
#
_entry.id   AF-A0A9X8MXV6-F1
#
_cell.length_a   1.000
_cell.length_b   1.000
_cell.length_c   1.000
_cell.angle_alpha   90.00
_cell.angle_beta   90.00
_cell.angle_gamma   90.00
#
_symmetry.space_group_name_H-M   'P 1'
#
loop_
_entity.id
_entity.type
_entity.pdbx_description
1 polymer ?
#
loop_
_entity_poly.entity_id
_entity_poly.type
_entity_poly.pdbx_seq_one_letter_code
_entity_poly.pdbx_strand_id
1 'polypeptide(L)'
;MTAPSPRTSQSQSLSRSRPAAPPRGRVLRGLRAVAYAVLPAEVVLAACLIGGVRIPGAVLLGAELLMLMLLGAEVFVWLRLRRRGLSRRETLAELVPEPVLRVAGHELRLMTSLARWVARRPHGINGADAVFPHARDQAAQMYGFAFVCVVETVGMSFLLANRPVIHAVVLVLDVYTVLFVLGLQAASATRPHVLADGVLRVRQAAHVDVRVPLDRIVSVRRETLFTHQKADGELNLDVGSQTSVTLELAEPVDAPRLFGAPRPVRLIRLHADDPKALHDAVTRSRTAPSPVPAPPASA
;
A
#
# COMPACT_ATOMS: atom_id res chain seq x y z
N MET A 1 -46.55 -6.38 -52.16
CA MET A 1 -45.96 -5.04 -52.25
C MET A 1 -46.84 -4.07 -51.48
N THR A 2 -46.45 -3.32 -50.45
CA THR A 2 -45.27 -3.25 -49.58
C THR A 2 -45.76 -2.43 -48.37
N ALA A 3 -45.59 -2.92 -47.16
CA ALA A 3 -45.96 -2.24 -45.91
C ALA A 3 -44.94 -1.13 -45.54
N PRO A 4 -45.29 -0.17 -44.65
CA PRO A 4 -44.54 1.07 -44.45
C PRO A 4 -43.34 0.87 -43.52
N SER A 5 -42.29 1.68 -43.70
CA SER A 5 -41.14 1.74 -42.78
C SER A 5 -41.00 3.17 -42.20
N PRO A 6 -41.01 3.34 -40.86
CA PRO A 6 -40.73 4.61 -40.22
C PRO A 6 -39.32 4.66 -39.60
N ARG A 7 -38.85 5.89 -39.37
CA ARG A 7 -37.70 6.33 -38.54
C ARG A 7 -36.34 6.42 -39.25
N THR A 8 -35.79 7.64 -39.26
CA THR A 8 -34.51 7.95 -38.61
C THR A 8 -34.29 9.47 -38.58
N SER A 9 -34.87 10.12 -37.59
CA SER A 9 -34.35 11.38 -37.07
C SER A 9 -33.26 11.05 -36.03
N GLN A 10 -32.21 11.88 -35.99
CA GLN A 10 -31.22 12.01 -34.93
C GLN A 10 -30.10 10.96 -34.89
N SER A 11 -28.89 11.37 -35.30
CA SER A 11 -27.67 11.33 -34.47
C SER A 11 -26.42 11.52 -35.34
N GLN A 12 -26.13 12.76 -35.74
CA GLN A 12 -24.80 13.12 -36.21
C GLN A 12 -24.20 14.24 -35.35
N SER A 13 -23.07 13.89 -34.75
CA SER A 13 -21.92 14.74 -34.44
C SER A 13 -22.11 15.91 -33.47
N LEU A 14 -22.32 15.61 -32.19
CA LEU A 14 -21.67 16.40 -31.14
C LEU A 14 -20.25 15.86 -30.95
N SER A 15 -19.35 16.40 -31.76
CA SER A 15 -17.92 16.52 -31.46
C SER A 15 -17.79 17.15 -30.07
N ARG A 16 -17.72 16.32 -29.02
CA ARG A 16 -17.28 16.77 -27.69
C ARG A 16 -15.79 17.06 -27.80
N SER A 17 -15.48 18.31 -28.16
CA SER A 17 -14.18 18.92 -27.92
C SER A 17 -13.79 18.65 -26.46
N ARG A 18 -12.78 17.80 -26.25
CA ARG A 18 -12.12 17.64 -24.95
C ARG A 18 -11.74 19.05 -24.46
N PRO A 19 -12.19 19.51 -23.28
CA PRO A 19 -11.77 20.80 -22.77
C PRO A 19 -10.25 20.77 -22.61
N ALA A 20 -9.57 21.76 -23.21
CA ALA A 20 -8.15 21.97 -23.01
C ALA A 20 -7.87 22.07 -21.50
N ALA A 21 -6.95 21.24 -21.01
CA ALA A 21 -6.56 21.25 -19.60
C ALA A 21 -6.20 22.70 -19.20
N PRO A 22 -6.75 23.23 -18.09
CA PRO A 22 -6.56 24.63 -17.73
C PRO A 22 -5.06 24.95 -17.58
N PRO A 23 -4.62 26.17 -17.92
CA PRO A 23 -3.20 26.57 -17.91
C PRO A 23 -2.50 26.38 -16.55
N ARG A 24 -3.27 26.20 -15.47
CA ARG A 24 -2.83 25.93 -14.09
C ARG A 24 -2.09 24.60 -13.93
N GLY A 25 -2.46 23.57 -14.71
CA GLY A 25 -1.81 22.26 -14.65
C GLY A 25 -0.41 22.23 -15.24
N ARG A 26 -0.05 23.20 -16.09
CA ARG A 26 1.29 23.29 -16.72
C ARG A 26 2.31 23.96 -15.80
N VAL A 27 1.92 25.00 -15.08
CA VAL A 27 2.79 25.71 -14.12
C VAL A 27 3.19 24.80 -12.96
N LEU A 28 2.23 24.06 -12.38
CA LEU A 28 2.50 23.11 -11.30
C LEU A 28 3.38 21.93 -11.78
N ARG A 29 3.19 21.48 -13.03
CA ARG A 29 4.06 20.46 -13.66
C ARG A 29 5.48 20.97 -13.91
N GLY A 30 5.63 22.23 -14.33
CA GLY A 30 6.94 22.87 -14.51
C GLY A 30 7.70 23.00 -13.19
N LEU A 31 7.04 23.51 -12.14
CA LEU A 31 7.62 23.60 -10.78
C LEU A 31 8.04 22.23 -10.24
N ARG A 32 7.24 21.18 -10.48
CA ARG A 32 7.58 19.80 -10.12
C ARG A 32 8.77 19.27 -10.90
N ALA A 33 8.86 19.54 -12.20
CA ALA A 33 9.99 19.10 -13.01
C ALA A 33 11.30 19.76 -12.53
N VAL A 34 11.24 21.05 -12.14
CA VAL A 34 12.38 21.75 -11.53
C VAL A 34 12.73 21.14 -10.17
N ALA A 35 11.76 20.91 -9.28
CA ALA A 35 12.01 20.29 -7.97
C ALA A 35 12.63 18.88 -8.10
N TYR A 36 12.13 18.06 -9.03
CA TYR A 36 12.69 16.73 -9.31
C TYR A 36 14.09 16.77 -9.94
N ALA A 37 14.44 17.84 -10.65
CA ALA A 37 15.79 18.03 -11.20
C ALA A 37 16.78 18.61 -10.15
N VAL A 38 16.29 19.39 -9.19
CA VAL A 38 17.09 19.97 -8.10
C VAL A 38 17.47 18.92 -7.05
N LEU A 39 16.57 17.98 -6.75
CA LEU A 39 16.81 16.86 -5.81
C LEU A 39 18.12 16.07 -6.07
N PRO A 40 18.40 15.56 -7.29
CA PRO A 40 19.65 14.84 -7.54
C PRO A 40 20.89 15.74 -7.44
N ALA A 41 20.78 17.03 -7.78
CA ALA A 41 21.88 17.97 -7.63
C ALA A 41 22.24 18.21 -6.15
N GLU A 42 21.23 18.32 -5.29
CA GLU A 42 21.42 18.40 -3.83
C GLU A 42 22.02 17.11 -3.25
N VAL A 43 21.57 15.94 -3.71
CA VAL A 43 22.14 14.65 -3.28
C VAL A 43 23.62 14.56 -3.66
N VAL A 44 24.01 15.05 -4.85
CA VAL A 44 25.41 15.12 -5.28
C VAL A 44 26.21 16.11 -4.45
N LEU A 45 25.66 17.29 -4.15
CA LEU A 45 26.26 18.28 -3.27
C LEU A 45 26.51 17.71 -1.86
N ALA A 46 25.51 17.04 -1.29
CA ALA A 46 25.63 16.35 0.00
C ALA A 46 26.70 15.24 -0.05
N ALA A 47 26.72 14.43 -1.10
CA ALA A 47 27.73 13.39 -1.30
C ALA A 47 29.16 13.97 -1.41
N CYS A 48 29.33 15.09 -2.11
CA CYS A 48 30.62 15.81 -2.21
C CYS A 48 31.07 16.35 -0.84
N LEU A 49 30.17 16.94 -0.06
CA LEU A 49 30.44 17.38 1.32
C LEU A 49 30.84 16.23 2.23
N ILE A 50 30.12 15.11 2.16
CA ILE A 50 30.41 13.87 2.89
C ILE A 50 31.79 13.32 2.48
N GLY A 51 32.11 13.36 1.19
CA GLY A 51 33.40 12.96 0.61
C GLY A 51 34.57 13.89 0.97
N GLY A 52 34.34 14.97 1.73
CA GLY A 52 35.37 15.92 2.14
C GLY A 52 35.80 16.89 1.03
N VAL A 53 35.03 16.97 -0.07
CA VAL A 53 35.23 17.95 -1.12
C VAL A 53 34.88 19.33 -0.56
N ARG A 54 35.81 20.27 -0.63
CA ARG A 54 35.56 21.65 -0.20
C ARG A 54 34.64 22.32 -1.22
N ILE A 55 33.38 22.48 -0.86
CA ILE A 55 32.39 23.20 -1.66
C ILE A 55 32.41 24.67 -1.23
N PRO A 56 32.47 25.64 -2.17
CA PRO A 56 32.44 27.06 -1.82
C PRO A 56 31.16 27.40 -1.04
N GLY A 57 31.28 28.20 0.03
CA GLY A 57 30.14 28.57 0.89
C GLY A 57 28.99 29.22 0.13
N ALA A 58 29.26 29.94 -0.97
CA ALA A 58 28.25 30.52 -1.83
C ALA A 58 27.37 29.48 -2.54
N VAL A 59 27.92 28.30 -2.87
CA VAL A 59 27.17 27.20 -3.50
C VAL A 59 26.26 26.52 -2.48
N LEU A 60 26.75 26.33 -1.25
CA LEU A 60 25.96 25.84 -0.11
C LEU A 60 24.79 26.77 0.22
N LEU A 61 25.06 28.08 0.35
CA LEU A 61 24.04 29.08 0.60
C LEU A 61 23.01 29.15 -0.54
N GLY A 62 23.48 29.03 -1.79
CA GLY A 62 22.61 28.98 -2.96
C GLY A 62 21.69 27.75 -2.98
N ALA A 63 22.20 26.58 -2.62
CA ALA A 63 21.40 25.36 -2.48
C ALA A 63 20.38 25.48 -1.34
N GLU A 64 20.82 25.95 -0.16
CA GLU A 64 19.94 26.16 1.00
C GLU A 64 18.80 27.15 0.71
N LEU A 65 19.12 28.30 0.08
CA LEU A 65 18.12 29.29 -0.34
C LEU A 65 17.17 28.74 -1.40
N LEU A 66 17.65 27.91 -2.32
CA LEU A 66 16.82 27.25 -3.33
C LEU A 66 15.84 26.26 -2.70
N MET A 67 16.31 25.46 -1.73
CA MET A 67 15.46 24.54 -0.97
C MET A 67 14.42 25.27 -0.13
N LEU A 68 14.80 26.35 0.57
CA LEU A 68 13.88 27.19 1.33
C LEU A 68 12.85 27.87 0.42
N MET A 69 13.23 28.28 -0.79
CA MET A 69 12.33 28.89 -1.77
C MET A 69 11.33 27.86 -2.33
N LEU A 70 11.77 26.63 -2.62
CA LEU A 70 10.90 25.51 -3.02
C LEU A 70 9.90 25.12 -1.91
N LEU A 71 10.38 24.95 -0.67
CA LEU A 71 9.54 24.72 0.51
C LEU A 71 8.55 25.87 0.73
N GLY A 72 9.02 27.12 0.64
CA GLY A 72 8.19 28.31 0.77
C GLY A 72 7.10 28.39 -0.30
N ALA A 73 7.39 28.00 -1.54
CA ALA A 73 6.42 27.93 -2.62
C ALA A 73 5.35 26.85 -2.35
N GLU A 74 5.73 25.67 -1.86
CA GLU A 74 4.78 24.62 -1.47
C GLU A 74 3.89 25.06 -0.29
N VAL A 75 4.48 25.66 0.75
CA VAL A 75 3.73 26.20 1.90
C VAL A 75 2.81 27.34 1.48
N PHE A 76 3.24 28.23 0.57
CA PHE A 76 2.40 29.30 0.04
C PHE A 76 1.20 28.76 -0.77
N VAL A 77 1.43 27.75 -1.61
CA VAL A 77 0.35 27.05 -2.33
C VAL A 77 -0.60 26.36 -1.34
N TRP A 78 -0.07 25.70 -0.32
CA TRP A 78 -0.86 25.07 0.75
C TRP A 78 -1.73 26.07 1.51
N LEU A 79 -1.17 27.20 1.94
CA LEU A 79 -1.90 28.28 2.61
C LEU A 79 -2.98 28.89 1.70
N ARG A 80 -2.67 29.07 0.42
CA ARG A 80 -3.61 29.61 -0.57
C ARG A 80 -4.78 28.66 -0.85
N LEU A 81 -4.53 27.35 -0.91
CA LEU A 81 -5.56 26.32 -1.07
C LEU A 81 -6.42 26.20 0.21
N ARG A 82 -5.81 26.30 1.39
CA ARG A 82 -6.51 26.29 2.66
C ARG A 82 -7.42 27.52 2.84
N ARG A 83 -6.99 28.70 2.38
CA ARG A 83 -7.83 29.91 2.34
C ARG A 83 -9.03 29.80 1.40
N ARG A 84 -9.07 28.79 0.51
CA ARG A 84 -10.21 28.48 -0.36
C ARG A 84 -11.19 27.46 0.24
N GLY A 85 -10.96 27.00 1.47
CA GLY A 85 -11.88 26.12 2.20
C GLY A 85 -11.78 24.63 1.84
N LEU A 86 -10.75 24.20 1.09
CA LEU A 86 -10.53 22.79 0.76
C LEU A 86 -10.10 21.99 1.99
N SER A 87 -10.54 20.73 2.07
CA SER A 87 -10.15 19.81 3.13
C SER A 87 -8.63 19.53 3.08
N ARG A 88 -8.02 19.22 4.23
CA ARG A 88 -6.58 18.88 4.33
C ARG A 88 -6.19 17.75 3.36
N ARG A 89 -7.10 16.80 3.11
CA ARG A 89 -6.89 15.66 2.21
C ARG A 89 -6.90 16.05 0.74
N GLU A 90 -7.81 16.93 0.34
CA GLU A 90 -7.94 17.42 -1.04
C GLU A 90 -6.75 18.30 -1.41
N THR A 91 -6.32 19.14 -0.45
CA THR A 91 -5.12 19.97 -0.61
C THR A 91 -3.86 19.11 -0.76
N LEU A 92 -3.70 18.04 0.05
CA LEU A 92 -2.58 17.10 -0.10
C LEU A 92 -2.63 16.36 -1.44
N ALA A 93 -3.81 15.90 -1.86
CA ALA A 93 -4.01 15.20 -3.14
C ALA A 93 -3.62 16.05 -4.36
N GLU A 94 -3.82 17.36 -4.26
CA GLU A 94 -3.50 18.26 -5.36
C GLU A 94 -2.02 18.69 -5.38
N LEU A 95 -1.39 18.82 -4.21
CA LEU A 95 0.03 19.19 -4.06
C LEU A 95 0.99 18.02 -4.26
N VAL A 96 0.65 16.85 -3.73
CA VAL A 96 1.55 15.69 -3.67
C VAL A 96 1.15 14.68 -4.76
N PRO A 97 2.10 14.20 -5.58
CA PRO A 97 1.82 13.15 -6.56
C PRO A 97 1.19 11.92 -5.89
N GLU A 98 0.20 11.33 -6.56
CA GLU A 98 -0.49 10.13 -6.08
C GLU A 98 0.46 9.00 -5.61
N PRO A 99 1.60 8.72 -6.29
CA PRO A 99 2.55 7.71 -5.82
C PRO A 99 3.12 8.03 -4.43
N VAL A 100 3.45 9.29 -4.16
CA VAL A 100 4.03 9.73 -2.88
C VAL A 100 2.99 9.60 -1.76
N LEU A 101 1.72 9.94 -2.03
CA LEU A 101 0.63 9.74 -1.06
C LEU A 101 0.40 8.26 -0.76
N ARG A 102 0.52 7.39 -1.77
CA ARG A 102 0.38 5.95 -1.59
C ARG A 102 1.53 5.37 -0.76
N VAL A 103 2.76 5.82 -1.00
CA VAL A 103 3.94 5.46 -0.19
C VAL A 103 3.78 5.97 1.24
N ALA A 104 3.48 7.25 1.43
CA ALA A 104 3.27 7.82 2.77
C ALA A 104 2.11 7.13 3.52
N GLY A 105 1.03 6.78 2.81
CA GLY A 105 -0.07 6.01 3.37
C GLY A 105 0.31 4.57 3.72
N HIS A 106 1.21 3.95 2.95
CA HIS A 106 1.79 2.64 3.27
C HIS A 106 2.66 2.74 4.53
N GLU A 107 3.57 3.71 4.57
CA GLU A 107 4.46 4.00 5.70
C GLU A 107 3.66 4.22 7.00
N LEU A 108 2.64 5.08 6.96
CA LEU A 108 1.76 5.33 8.10
C LEU A 108 1.02 4.07 8.55
N ARG A 109 0.61 3.20 7.61
CA ARG A 109 -0.03 1.93 7.95
C ARG A 109 0.96 0.95 8.60
N LEU A 110 2.22 0.93 8.21
CA LEU A 110 3.25 0.15 8.88
C LEU A 110 3.47 0.65 10.31
N MET A 111 3.71 1.95 10.48
CA MET A 111 3.98 2.55 11.79
C MET A 111 2.79 2.42 12.76
N THR A 112 1.56 2.59 12.26
CA THR A 112 0.35 2.36 13.08
C THR A 112 0.15 0.88 13.42
N SER A 113 0.57 -0.04 12.53
CA SER A 113 0.51 -1.47 12.83
C SER A 113 1.58 -1.88 13.85
N LEU A 114 2.77 -1.26 13.80
CA LEU A 114 3.81 -1.41 14.82
C LEU A 114 3.30 -0.95 16.20
N ALA A 115 2.71 0.24 16.28
CA ALA A 115 2.12 0.73 17.53
C ALA A 115 1.01 -0.19 18.06
N ARG A 116 0.16 -0.72 17.18
CA ARG A 116 -0.88 -1.70 17.54
C ARG A 116 -0.30 -3.03 18.01
N TRP A 117 0.79 -3.49 17.41
CA TRP A 117 1.46 -4.72 17.79
C TRP A 117 2.05 -4.61 19.19
N VAL A 118 2.75 -3.50 19.48
CA VAL A 118 3.25 -3.17 20.83
C VAL A 118 2.09 -3.08 21.83
N ALA A 119 0.98 -2.44 21.45
CA ALA A 119 -0.22 -2.35 22.28
C ALA A 119 -1.03 -3.68 22.35
N ARG A 120 -0.60 -4.74 21.66
CA ARG A 120 -1.29 -6.03 21.52
C ARG A 120 -2.76 -5.91 21.07
N ARG A 121 -3.03 -5.01 20.12
CA ARG A 121 -4.38 -4.74 19.57
C ARG A 121 -4.48 -5.15 18.10
N PRO A 122 -5.04 -6.33 17.79
CA PRO A 122 -5.30 -6.74 16.41
C PRO A 122 -6.28 -5.79 15.72
N HIS A 123 -6.12 -5.64 14.40
CA HIS A 123 -6.93 -4.75 13.58
C HIS A 123 -8.06 -5.50 12.89
N GLY A 124 -9.30 -5.01 13.08
CA GLY A 124 -10.46 -5.46 12.30
C GLY A 124 -10.84 -6.91 12.55
N ILE A 125 -10.74 -7.35 13.81
CA ILE A 125 -11.21 -8.65 14.32
C ILE A 125 -12.57 -8.56 15.04
N ASN A 126 -13.09 -7.36 15.27
CA ASN A 126 -14.37 -7.16 15.95
C ASN A 126 -15.50 -7.70 15.06
N GLY A 127 -16.32 -8.61 15.59
CA GLY A 127 -17.39 -9.28 14.83
C GLY A 127 -16.89 -10.40 13.91
N ALA A 128 -15.66 -10.90 14.10
CA ALA A 128 -15.14 -12.03 13.35
C ALA A 128 -15.73 -13.36 13.87
N ASP A 129 -16.27 -14.18 12.95
CA ASP A 129 -16.66 -15.57 13.22
C ASP A 129 -15.42 -16.45 13.44
N ALA A 130 -14.35 -16.18 12.69
CA ALA A 130 -13.06 -16.84 12.84
C ALA A 130 -11.90 -15.94 12.41
N VAL A 131 -10.73 -16.14 13.04
CA VAL A 131 -9.52 -15.36 12.82
C VAL A 131 -8.36 -16.32 12.50
N PHE A 132 -7.64 -16.03 11.41
CA PHE A 132 -6.53 -16.86 10.93
C PHE A 132 -5.25 -16.03 10.80
N PRO A 133 -4.35 -16.13 11.79
CA PRO A 133 -3.01 -15.58 11.71
C PRO A 133 -2.22 -16.19 10.53
N HIS A 134 -1.29 -15.42 9.98
CA HIS A 134 -0.44 -15.83 8.86
C HIS A 134 1.00 -15.32 8.98
N ALA A 135 1.38 -14.69 10.08
CA ALA A 135 2.63 -13.94 10.17
C ALA A 135 3.76 -14.72 10.85
N ARG A 136 3.48 -15.92 11.36
CA ARG A 136 4.44 -16.69 12.17
C ARG A 136 5.62 -17.14 11.34
N ASP A 137 5.37 -17.62 10.13
CA ASP A 137 6.40 -18.28 9.31
C ASP A 137 7.41 -17.28 8.72
N GLN A 138 7.04 -16.01 8.54
CA GLN A 138 7.99 -14.94 8.19
C GLN A 138 8.72 -14.32 9.39
N ALA A 139 8.30 -14.61 10.64
CA ALA A 139 8.79 -13.89 11.81
C ALA A 139 10.30 -14.09 12.04
N ALA A 140 10.79 -15.32 11.91
CA ALA A 140 12.20 -15.63 12.09
C ALA A 140 13.08 -14.86 11.07
N GLN A 141 12.64 -14.80 9.81
CA GLN A 141 13.32 -14.05 8.76
C GLN A 141 13.34 -12.54 9.07
N MET A 142 12.20 -11.98 9.48
CA MET A 142 12.12 -10.54 9.82
C MET A 142 12.97 -10.19 11.04
N TYR A 143 13.00 -11.04 12.06
CA TYR A 143 13.88 -10.84 13.22
C TYR A 143 15.35 -11.01 12.87
N GLY A 144 15.69 -11.93 11.96
CA GLY A 144 17.04 -12.05 11.41
C GLY A 144 17.49 -10.77 10.71
N PHE A 145 16.65 -10.18 9.85
CA PHE A 145 16.97 -8.90 9.22
C PHE A 145 17.11 -7.76 10.22
N ALA A 146 16.20 -7.65 11.20
CA ALA A 146 16.31 -6.63 12.24
C ALA A 146 17.60 -6.78 13.04
N PHE A 147 18.01 -8.00 13.38
CA PHE A 147 19.27 -8.28 14.07
C PHE A 147 20.49 -7.84 13.24
N VAL A 148 20.53 -8.21 11.95
CA VAL A 148 21.63 -7.80 11.06
C VAL A 148 21.70 -6.28 10.95
N CYS A 149 20.57 -5.59 10.80
CA CYS A 149 20.52 -4.12 10.76
C CYS A 149 21.12 -3.51 12.04
N VAL A 150 20.82 -4.07 13.22
CA VAL A 150 21.39 -3.60 14.50
C VAL A 150 22.90 -3.83 14.56
N VAL A 151 23.38 -5.00 14.13
CA VAL A 151 24.82 -5.29 14.07
C VAL A 151 25.54 -4.35 13.11
N GLU A 152 24.94 -4.10 11.94
CA GLU A 152 25.42 -3.13 10.97
C GLU A 152 25.48 -1.72 11.57
N THR A 153 24.44 -1.29 12.29
CA THR A 153 24.40 0.00 12.98
C THR A 153 25.60 0.17 13.92
N VAL A 154 25.91 -0.87 14.70
CA VAL A 154 27.04 -0.88 15.62
C VAL A 154 28.36 -0.77 14.84
N GLY A 155 28.54 -1.54 13.77
CA GLY A 155 29.72 -1.48 12.92
C GLY A 155 29.92 -0.10 12.27
N MET A 156 28.86 0.46 11.69
CA MET A 156 28.85 1.81 11.10
C MET A 156 29.14 2.88 12.14
N SER A 157 28.65 2.71 13.37
CA SER A 157 28.94 3.63 14.48
C SER A 157 30.44 3.71 14.78
N PHE A 158 31.15 2.58 14.79
CA PHE A 158 32.60 2.56 14.97
C PHE A 158 33.35 3.14 13.78
N LEU A 159 32.94 2.78 12.55
CA LEU A 159 33.58 3.25 11.33
C LEU A 159 33.45 4.77 11.16
N LEU A 160 32.33 5.35 11.60
CA LEU A 160 32.01 6.77 11.45
C LEU A 160 32.32 7.61 12.69
N ALA A 161 33.00 7.07 13.70
CA ALA A 161 33.25 7.75 14.97
C ALA A 161 33.91 9.15 14.82
N ASN A 162 34.77 9.33 13.82
CA ASN A 162 35.46 10.59 13.54
C ASN A 162 34.66 11.56 12.63
N ARG A 163 33.43 11.20 12.25
CA ARG A 163 32.60 11.95 11.30
C ARG A 163 31.18 12.13 11.87
N PRO A 164 30.99 13.02 12.86
CA PRO A 164 29.76 13.09 13.65
C PRO A 164 28.49 13.36 12.84
N VAL A 165 28.58 14.17 11.77
CA VAL A 165 27.42 14.44 10.90
C VAL A 165 27.01 13.20 10.10
N ILE A 166 27.98 12.49 9.52
CA ILE A 166 27.71 11.28 8.73
C ILE A 166 27.19 10.17 9.65
N HIS A 167 27.81 10.02 10.82
CA HIS A 167 27.36 9.11 11.88
C HIS A 167 25.88 9.34 12.23
N ALA A 168 25.50 10.59 12.51
CA ALA A 168 24.12 10.91 12.86
C ALA A 168 23.12 10.58 11.74
N VAL A 169 23.47 10.88 10.48
CA VAL A 169 22.62 10.56 9.32
C VAL A 169 22.45 9.05 9.18
N VAL A 170 23.54 8.28 9.22
CA VAL A 170 23.49 6.82 9.10
C VAL A 170 22.70 6.21 10.26
N LEU A 171 22.92 6.68 11.48
CA LEU A 171 22.16 6.22 12.64
C LEU A 171 20.64 6.42 12.48
N VAL A 172 20.21 7.57 11.95
CA VAL A 172 18.79 7.83 11.67
C VAL A 172 18.25 6.85 10.61
N LEU A 173 19.01 6.60 9.54
CA LEU A 173 18.63 5.66 8.49
C LEU A 173 18.56 4.22 9.01
N ASP A 174 19.50 3.81 9.85
CA ASP A 174 19.56 2.47 10.43
C ASP A 174 18.38 2.23 11.38
N VAL A 175 18.13 3.19 12.29
CA VAL A 175 16.97 3.14 13.19
C VAL A 175 15.67 3.08 12.41
N TYR A 176 15.53 3.91 11.37
CA TYR A 176 14.37 3.87 10.49
C TYR A 176 14.21 2.50 9.81
N THR A 177 15.31 1.92 9.30
CA THR A 177 15.31 0.61 8.65
C THR A 177 14.86 -0.50 9.60
N VAL A 178 15.36 -0.50 10.84
CA VAL A 178 14.92 -1.44 11.89
C VAL A 178 13.43 -1.28 12.17
N LEU A 179 12.95 -0.04 12.35
CA LEU A 179 11.53 0.24 12.57
C LEU A 179 10.66 -0.19 11.38
N PHE A 180 11.16 -0.02 10.16
CA PHE A 180 10.48 -0.44 8.93
C PHE A 180 10.34 -1.96 8.84
N VAL A 181 11.44 -2.71 9.07
CA VAL A 181 11.44 -4.18 9.08
C VAL A 181 10.49 -4.72 10.15
N LEU A 182 10.55 -4.17 11.37
CA LEU A 182 9.61 -4.53 12.44
C LEU A 182 8.18 -4.13 12.09
N GLY A 183 8.00 -2.99 11.43
CA GLY A 183 6.71 -2.50 10.94
C GLY A 183 6.06 -3.45 9.93
N LEU A 184 6.84 -4.05 9.03
CA LEU A 184 6.37 -5.09 8.11
C LEU A 184 5.86 -6.32 8.86
N GLN A 185 6.65 -6.83 9.82
CA GLN A 185 6.24 -7.97 10.65
C GLN A 185 4.98 -7.64 11.46
N ALA A 186 4.94 -6.47 12.07
CA ALA A 186 3.81 -6.00 12.86
C ALA A 186 2.54 -5.82 12.01
N ALA A 187 2.69 -5.35 10.77
CA ALA A 187 1.58 -5.22 9.83
C ALA A 187 0.96 -6.58 9.49
N SER A 188 1.77 -7.60 9.22
CA SER A 188 1.26 -8.96 9.03
C SER A 188 0.65 -9.53 10.32
N ALA A 189 1.33 -9.39 11.46
CA ALA A 189 0.90 -9.97 12.74
C ALA A 189 -0.39 -9.36 13.30
N THR A 190 -0.63 -8.07 13.08
CA THR A 190 -1.82 -7.38 13.60
C THR A 190 -3.02 -7.43 12.66
N ARG A 191 -2.86 -7.91 11.43
CA ARG A 191 -3.92 -7.95 10.42
C ARG A 191 -4.14 -9.39 9.92
N PRO A 192 -4.66 -10.28 10.78
CA PRO A 192 -4.96 -11.64 10.38
C PRO A 192 -6.03 -11.68 9.28
N HIS A 193 -6.15 -12.83 8.61
CA HIS A 193 -7.32 -13.10 7.78
C HIS A 193 -8.53 -13.27 8.69
N VAL A 194 -9.68 -12.78 8.24
CA VAL A 194 -10.89 -12.77 9.05
C VAL A 194 -12.04 -13.31 8.23
N LEU A 195 -12.79 -14.24 8.82
CA LEU A 195 -14.07 -14.69 8.30
C LEU A 195 -15.17 -14.02 9.13
N ALA A 196 -16.06 -13.29 8.46
CA ALA A 196 -17.20 -12.62 9.09
C ALA A 196 -18.33 -12.49 8.08
N ASP A 197 -19.58 -12.75 8.51
CA ASP A 197 -20.80 -12.48 7.73
C ASP A 197 -20.78 -13.11 6.32
N GLY A 198 -20.23 -14.31 6.17
CA GLY A 198 -20.12 -14.98 4.87
C GLY A 198 -19.11 -14.35 3.91
N VAL A 199 -18.17 -13.53 4.42
CA VAL A 199 -17.08 -12.92 3.64
C VAL A 199 -15.74 -13.29 4.27
N LEU A 200 -14.85 -13.88 3.46
CA LEU A 200 -13.46 -14.10 3.82
C LEU A 200 -12.63 -12.86 3.44
N ARG A 201 -12.16 -12.13 4.45
CA ARG A 201 -11.26 -11.01 4.29
C ARG A 201 -9.82 -11.48 4.33
N VAL A 202 -9.20 -11.55 3.15
CA VAL A 202 -7.82 -11.98 2.95
C VAL A 202 -6.91 -10.75 2.99
N ARG A 203 -5.88 -10.78 3.83
CA ARG A 203 -4.97 -9.64 4.03
C ARG A 203 -3.51 -10.06 3.96
N GLN A 204 -2.67 -9.18 3.45
CA GLN A 204 -1.22 -9.33 3.55
C GLN A 204 -0.63 -7.98 3.95
N ALA A 205 -0.04 -7.96 5.14
CA ALA A 205 0.54 -6.78 5.76
C ALA A 205 -0.36 -5.53 5.63
N ALA A 206 0.23 -4.39 5.23
CA ALA A 206 -0.44 -3.09 5.14
C ALA A 206 -0.98 -2.74 3.74
N HIS A 207 -0.70 -3.56 2.72
CA HIS A 207 -0.95 -3.22 1.31
C HIS A 207 -2.04 -4.05 0.63
N VAL A 208 -2.30 -5.29 1.07
CA VAL A 208 -3.38 -6.11 0.50
C VAL A 208 -4.51 -6.31 1.50
N ASP A 209 -5.72 -6.03 1.05
CA ASP A 209 -6.96 -6.27 1.79
C ASP A 209 -8.08 -6.56 0.79
N VAL A 210 -8.39 -7.84 0.61
CA VAL A 210 -9.37 -8.35 -0.35
C VAL A 210 -10.54 -8.96 0.39
N ARG A 211 -11.76 -8.59 0.02
CA ARG A 211 -12.98 -9.21 0.53
C ARG A 211 -13.45 -10.23 -0.50
N VAL A 212 -13.48 -11.49 -0.10
CA VAL A 212 -13.90 -12.61 -0.93
C VAL A 212 -15.22 -13.15 -0.38
N PRO A 213 -16.36 -12.85 -1.03
CA PRO A 213 -17.64 -13.45 -0.68
C PRO A 213 -17.57 -14.98 -0.81
N LEU A 214 -18.09 -15.71 0.19
CA LEU A 214 -17.99 -17.17 0.22
C LEU A 214 -18.76 -17.85 -0.93
N ASP A 215 -19.84 -17.22 -1.42
CA ASP A 215 -20.64 -17.65 -2.56
C ASP A 215 -19.84 -17.68 -3.87
N ARG A 216 -18.79 -16.85 -3.98
CA ARG A 216 -17.93 -16.80 -5.16
C ARG A 216 -16.84 -17.85 -5.15
N ILE A 217 -16.57 -18.49 -4.02
CA ILE A 217 -15.52 -19.51 -3.92
C ILE A 217 -16.06 -20.80 -4.51
N VAL A 218 -15.44 -21.29 -5.59
CA VAL A 218 -15.78 -22.57 -6.22
C VAL A 218 -15.09 -23.69 -5.45
N SER A 219 -13.77 -23.60 -5.32
CA SER A 219 -12.95 -24.62 -4.68
C SER A 219 -11.98 -23.99 -3.67
N VAL A 220 -11.69 -24.75 -2.61
CA VAL A 220 -10.68 -24.44 -1.60
C VAL A 220 -9.78 -25.66 -1.52
N ARG A 221 -8.48 -25.47 -1.73
CA ARG A 221 -7.50 -26.55 -1.68
C ARG A 221 -6.42 -26.18 -0.66
N ARG A 222 -6.02 -27.16 0.14
CA ARG A 222 -4.84 -27.05 1.01
C ARG A 222 -3.66 -27.58 0.21
N GLU A 223 -2.78 -26.68 -0.21
CA GLU A 223 -1.63 -27.00 -1.05
C GLU A 223 -0.49 -26.06 -0.67
N THR A 224 0.64 -26.64 -0.27
CA THR A 224 1.83 -25.86 0.05
C THR A 224 2.66 -25.68 -1.21
N LEU A 225 2.81 -24.42 -1.66
CA LEU A 225 3.56 -24.04 -2.85
C LEU A 225 4.65 -23.03 -2.50
N PHE A 226 5.86 -23.26 -3.00
CA PHE A 226 7.04 -22.39 -2.82
C PHE A 226 7.44 -21.63 -4.10
N THR A 227 6.98 -22.09 -5.26
CA THR A 227 7.28 -21.49 -6.56
C THR A 227 6.00 -20.91 -7.15
N HIS A 228 5.96 -19.59 -7.29
CA HIS A 228 4.80 -18.89 -7.84
C HIS A 228 5.18 -18.27 -9.18
N GLN A 229 4.80 -18.92 -10.28
CA GLN A 229 4.83 -18.24 -11.57
C GLN A 229 3.78 -17.12 -11.54
N LYS A 230 4.22 -15.88 -11.79
CA LYS A 230 3.28 -14.75 -11.90
C LYS A 230 2.44 -14.93 -13.16
N ALA A 231 1.23 -15.43 -12.99
CA ALA A 231 0.25 -15.53 -14.05
C ALA A 231 -0.80 -14.42 -13.94
N ASP A 232 -1.35 -14.05 -15.10
CA ASP A 232 -2.37 -13.02 -15.16
C ASP A 232 -3.70 -13.55 -14.60
N GLY A 233 -4.23 -12.86 -13.58
CA GLY A 233 -5.48 -13.24 -12.91
C GLY A 233 -5.28 -14.02 -11.61
N GLU A 234 -4.03 -14.24 -11.20
CA GLU A 234 -3.68 -14.85 -9.91
C GLU A 234 -3.21 -13.80 -8.90
N LEU A 235 -3.58 -14.00 -7.64
CA LEU A 235 -3.08 -13.27 -6.49
C LEU A 235 -2.35 -14.26 -5.57
N ASN A 236 -1.02 -14.16 -5.52
CA ASN A 236 -0.21 -14.95 -4.59
C ASN A 236 0.14 -14.06 -3.38
N LEU A 237 -0.30 -14.49 -2.20
CA LEU A 237 -0.07 -13.85 -0.92
C LEU A 237 0.83 -14.74 -0.07
N ASP A 238 2.08 -14.80 -0.49
CA ASP A 238 3.10 -15.63 0.13
C ASP A 238 3.64 -14.99 1.42
N VAL A 239 4.00 -15.85 2.36
CA VAL A 239 4.66 -15.51 3.62
C VAL A 239 5.88 -16.40 3.72
N GLY A 240 7.07 -15.83 3.81
CA GLY A 240 8.30 -16.64 3.79
C GLY A 240 8.47 -17.45 2.50
N SER A 241 8.03 -16.91 1.36
CA SER A 241 8.06 -17.58 0.05
C SER A 241 7.14 -18.82 -0.08
N GLN A 242 6.13 -18.95 0.79
CA GLN A 242 5.19 -20.07 0.72
C GLN A 242 3.73 -19.61 0.79
N THR A 243 2.86 -20.34 0.11
CA THR A 243 1.39 -20.27 0.25
C THR A 243 0.87 -21.65 0.66
N SER A 244 -0.14 -21.74 1.51
CA SER A 244 -0.65 -23.00 2.06
C SER A 244 -2.10 -23.32 1.67
N VAL A 245 -2.84 -22.34 1.15
CA VAL A 245 -4.24 -22.49 0.72
C VAL A 245 -4.45 -21.80 -0.63
N THR A 246 -5.15 -22.48 -1.53
CA THR A 246 -5.54 -21.98 -2.85
C THR A 246 -7.06 -21.88 -2.92
N LEU A 247 -7.56 -20.71 -3.32
CA LEU A 247 -8.98 -20.40 -3.54
C LEU A 247 -9.22 -20.15 -5.03
N GLU A 248 -10.14 -20.90 -5.63
CA GLU A 248 -10.62 -20.66 -6.99
C GLU A 248 -11.98 -19.97 -6.94
N LEU A 249 -12.15 -18.88 -7.70
CA LEU A 249 -13.34 -18.03 -7.70
C LEU A 249 -14.14 -18.18 -9.01
N ALA A 250 -15.47 -18.24 -8.86
CA ALA A 250 -16.44 -18.27 -9.95
C ALA A 250 -16.44 -16.94 -10.72
N GLU A 251 -16.38 -15.84 -9.98
CA GLU A 251 -16.32 -14.48 -10.48
C GLU A 251 -15.04 -13.80 -10.02
N PRO A 252 -14.44 -12.94 -10.86
CA PRO A 252 -13.26 -12.19 -10.46
C PRO A 252 -13.56 -11.24 -9.30
N VAL A 253 -12.59 -11.08 -8.40
CA VAL A 253 -12.60 -10.09 -7.31
C VAL A 253 -11.46 -9.11 -7.56
N ASP A 254 -11.69 -7.82 -7.29
CA ASP A 254 -10.67 -6.80 -7.46
C ASP A 254 -9.64 -6.84 -6.32
N ALA A 255 -8.41 -7.21 -6.66
CA ALA A 255 -7.26 -7.13 -5.78
C ALA A 255 -6.64 -5.72 -5.85
N PRO A 256 -6.37 -5.07 -4.70
CA PRO A 256 -5.71 -3.78 -4.67
C PRO A 256 -4.26 -3.90 -5.14
N ARG A 257 -3.77 -2.89 -5.85
CA ARG A 257 -2.34 -2.72 -6.14
C ARG A 257 -1.80 -1.49 -5.42
N LEU A 258 -0.55 -1.58 -4.97
CA LEU A 258 0.19 -0.43 -4.44
C LEU A 258 0.23 0.70 -5.47
N PHE A 259 0.49 0.39 -6.74
CA PHE A 259 0.48 1.33 -7.85
C PHE A 259 -0.48 0.87 -8.95
N GLY A 260 -1.21 1.82 -9.55
CA GLY A 260 -2.15 1.57 -10.64
C GLY A 260 -3.57 1.17 -10.19
N ALA A 261 -4.37 0.74 -11.17
CA ALA A 261 -5.74 0.31 -10.96
C ALA A 261 -5.80 -1.07 -10.26
N PRO A 262 -6.88 -1.34 -9.49
CA PRO A 262 -7.17 -2.68 -8.99
C PRO A 262 -7.17 -3.71 -10.14
N ARG A 263 -6.82 -4.94 -9.79
CA ARG A 263 -6.72 -6.05 -10.76
C ARG A 263 -7.79 -7.08 -10.46
N PRO A 264 -8.60 -7.51 -11.46
CA PRO A 264 -9.47 -8.67 -11.27
C PRO A 264 -8.63 -9.95 -11.13
N VAL A 265 -8.92 -10.73 -10.09
CA VAL A 265 -8.26 -12.02 -9.83
C VAL A 265 -9.31 -13.12 -9.62
N ARG A 266 -9.03 -14.31 -10.15
CA ARG A 266 -9.88 -15.50 -10.04
C ARG A 266 -9.24 -16.62 -9.22
N LEU A 267 -7.93 -16.56 -9.03
CA LEU A 267 -7.19 -17.48 -8.19
C LEU A 267 -6.51 -16.68 -7.08
N ILE A 268 -6.75 -17.05 -5.82
CA ILE A 268 -6.08 -16.46 -4.66
C ILE A 268 -5.33 -17.56 -3.94
N ARG A 269 -4.01 -17.51 -3.96
CA ARG A 269 -3.16 -18.33 -3.10
C ARG A 269 -2.75 -17.51 -1.89
N LEU A 270 -2.90 -18.05 -0.71
CA LEU A 270 -2.60 -17.35 0.54
C LEU A 270 -1.94 -18.29 1.53
N HIS A 271 -1.20 -17.72 2.46
CA HIS A 271 -0.68 -18.43 3.61
C HIS A 271 -1.52 -18.18 4.86
N ALA A 272 -1.68 -19.21 5.68
CA ALA A 272 -2.24 -19.18 7.02
C ALA A 272 -1.42 -20.12 7.92
N ASP A 273 -1.21 -19.70 9.18
CA ASP A 273 -0.42 -20.46 10.17
C ASP A 273 -1.08 -21.82 10.48
N ASP A 274 -2.43 -21.88 10.42
CA ASP A 274 -3.21 -23.12 10.44
C ASP A 274 -4.08 -23.23 9.17
N PRO A 275 -3.56 -23.84 8.08
CA PRO A 275 -4.28 -23.97 6.82
C PRO A 275 -5.47 -24.94 6.94
N LYS A 276 -5.46 -25.86 7.91
CA LYS A 276 -6.57 -26.78 8.15
C LYS A 276 -7.74 -26.06 8.79
N ALA A 277 -7.50 -25.29 9.84
CA ALA A 277 -8.56 -24.49 10.48
C ALA A 277 -9.22 -23.51 9.50
N LEU A 278 -8.43 -22.85 8.65
CA LEU A 278 -8.97 -21.96 7.61
C LEU A 278 -9.85 -22.72 6.62
N HIS A 279 -9.34 -23.81 6.04
CA HIS A 279 -10.09 -24.63 5.09
C HIS A 279 -11.42 -25.13 5.68
N ASP A 280 -11.37 -25.67 6.91
CA ASP A 280 -12.54 -26.27 7.56
C ASP A 280 -13.59 -25.21 7.90
N ALA A 281 -13.17 -24.03 8.35
CA ALA A 281 -14.08 -22.92 8.63
C ALA A 281 -14.76 -22.38 7.37
N VAL A 282 -14.01 -22.22 6.27
CA VAL A 282 -14.57 -21.79 4.97
C VAL A 282 -15.54 -22.83 4.44
N THR A 283 -15.17 -24.11 4.47
CA THR A 283 -16.01 -25.21 4.00
C THR A 283 -17.31 -25.32 4.81
N ARG A 284 -17.23 -25.24 6.14
CA ARG A 284 -18.38 -25.24 7.03
C ARG A 284 -19.32 -24.08 6.75
N SER A 285 -18.78 -22.86 6.63
CA SER A 285 -19.58 -21.65 6.41
C SER A 285 -20.24 -21.62 5.03
N ARG A 286 -19.64 -22.28 4.02
CA ARG A 286 -20.26 -22.48 2.70
C ARG A 286 -21.39 -23.50 2.70
N THR A 287 -21.36 -24.46 3.62
CA THR A 287 -22.34 -25.56 3.70
C THR A 287 -23.46 -25.25 4.69
N ALA A 288 -23.25 -24.27 5.57
CA ALA A 288 -24.28 -23.79 6.48
C ALA A 288 -25.48 -23.25 5.68
N PRO A 289 -26.72 -23.65 5.98
CA PRO A 289 -27.90 -23.10 5.34
C PRO A 289 -27.94 -21.58 5.56
N SER A 290 -28.29 -20.81 4.52
CA SER A 290 -28.60 -19.38 4.69
C SER A 290 -29.65 -19.22 5.79
N PRO A 291 -29.56 -18.19 6.67
CA PRO A 291 -30.62 -17.94 7.65
C PRO A 291 -31.93 -17.73 6.88
N VAL A 292 -32.90 -18.61 7.16
CA VAL A 292 -34.20 -18.68 6.50
C VAL A 292 -34.92 -17.32 6.59
N PRO A 293 -35.49 -16.77 5.50
CA PRO A 293 -36.31 -15.56 5.57
C PRO A 293 -37.52 -15.79 6.48
N ALA A 294 -37.84 -14.80 7.31
CA ALA A 294 -38.98 -14.85 8.23
C ALA A 294 -40.28 -15.25 7.50
N PRO A 295 -41.21 -15.97 8.17
CA PRO A 295 -42.46 -16.39 7.57
C PRO A 295 -43.25 -15.17 7.08
N PRO A 296 -43.97 -15.26 5.94
CA PRO A 296 -44.85 -14.17 5.52
C PRO A 296 -45.88 -13.91 6.61
N ALA A 297 -46.07 -12.63 6.94
CA ALA A 297 -47.15 -12.20 7.83
C ALA A 297 -48.49 -12.69 7.26
N SER A 298 -49.15 -13.55 8.03
CA SER A 298 -50.49 -14.05 7.74
C SER A 298 -51.51 -12.91 7.80
N ALA A 299 -52.26 -12.76 6.71
CA ALA A 299 -53.60 -12.16 6.54
C ALA A 299 -53.93 -10.83 7.26
#